data_AF-B0BGX7-F1
#
_entry.id   AF-B0BGX7-F1
#
_cell.length_a   1.000
_cell.length_b   1.000
_cell.length_c   1.000
_cell.angle_alpha   90.00
_cell.angle_beta   90.00
_cell.angle_gamma   90.00
#
_symmetry.space_group_name_H-M   'P 1'
#
loop_
_entity.id
_entity.type
_entity.pdbx_description
1 polymer ?
#
loop_
_entity_poly.entity_id
_entity_poly.type
_entity_poly.pdbx_seq_one_letter_code
_entity_poly.pdbx_strand_id
1 'polypeptide(L)'
;MSPQEKLLAFAVYEIRLLLAGHLGSQSTSELPVRAAAHLAYALHNEADNVLRGESFDAPQAVERLGAVDRMLGTDFQDRFAKASSSDGLT
;
A
#
# COMPACT_ATOMS: atom_id res chain seq x y z
N MET A 1 18.27 -3.40 4.63
CA MET A 1 17.39 -3.64 3.48
C MET A 1 18.19 -3.94 2.23
N SER A 2 17.69 -4.89 1.45
CA SER A 2 18.21 -5.31 0.16
C SER A 2 17.91 -4.29 -0.95
N PRO A 3 18.67 -4.30 -2.06
CA PRO A 3 18.34 -3.49 -3.24
C PRO A 3 16.92 -3.74 -3.78
N GLN A 4 16.43 -4.98 -3.69
CA GLN A 4 15.09 -5.38 -4.13
C GLN A 4 14.00 -4.67 -3.32
N GLU A 5 14.13 -4.65 -1.99
CA GLU A 5 13.19 -3.94 -1.10
C GLU A 5 13.16 -2.44 -1.42
N LYS A 6 14.34 -1.82 -1.61
CA LYS A 6 14.44 -0.40 -1.98
C LYS A 6 13.78 -0.10 -3.33
N LEU A 7 13.95 -0.96 -4.32
CA LEU A 7 13.34 -0.78 -5.64
C LEU A 7 11.81 -0.85 -5.56
N LEU A 8 11.27 -1.80 -4.80
CA LEU A 8 9.82 -1.93 -4.60
C LEU A 8 9.25 -0.74 -3.81
N ALA A 9 9.93 -0.32 -2.74
CA ALA A 9 9.55 0.88 -1.98
C ALA A 9 9.57 2.13 -2.85
N PHE A 10 10.61 2.33 -3.67
CA PHE A 10 10.68 3.42 -4.63
C PHE A 10 9.48 3.42 -5.58
N ALA A 11 9.13 2.26 -6.15
CA ALA A 11 7.98 2.14 -7.04
C ALA A 11 6.66 2.54 -6.35
N VAL A 12 6.43 2.10 -5.10
CA VAL A 12 5.24 2.47 -4.32
C VAL A 12 5.21 3.98 -4.03
N TYR A 13 6.35 4.56 -3.67
CA TYR A 13 6.49 5.99 -3.42
C TYR A 13 6.16 6.83 -4.67
N GLU A 14 6.71 6.46 -5.83
CA GLU A 14 6.43 7.13 -7.10
C GLU A 14 4.96 7.00 -7.52
N ILE A 15 4.38 5.80 -7.42
CA ILE A 15 2.95 5.58 -7.70
C ILE A 15 2.08 6.48 -6.81
N ARG A 16 2.45 6.63 -5.53
CA ARG A 16 1.76 7.54 -4.62
C ARG A 16 1.80 8.99 -5.11
N LEU A 17 2.94 9.46 -5.62
CA LEU A 17 3.05 10.83 -6.16
C LEU A 17 2.20 11.02 -7.41
N LEU A 18 2.28 10.07 -8.35
CA LEU A 18 1.51 10.09 -9.59
C LEU A 18 -0.01 10.08 -9.33
N LEU A 19 -0.44 9.34 -8.31
CA LEU A 19 -1.86 9.20 -7.97
C LEU A 19 -2.39 10.24 -6.97
N ALA A 20 -1.57 11.23 -6.57
CA ALA A 20 -1.92 12.17 -5.51
C ALA A 20 -3.22 12.95 -5.77
N GLY A 21 -3.51 13.27 -7.03
CA GLY A 21 -4.73 13.98 -7.43
C GLY A 21 -6.01 13.16 -7.34
N HIS A 22 -5.93 11.84 -7.12
CA HIS A 22 -7.09 10.95 -7.08
C HIS A 22 -7.58 10.63 -5.66
N LEU A 23 -6.91 11.16 -4.63
CA LEU A 23 -7.24 10.94 -3.22
C LEU A 23 -8.46 11.74 -2.77
N GLY A 24 -9.10 11.24 -1.70
CA GLY A 24 -10.15 11.94 -0.99
C GLY A 24 -11.57 11.51 -1.40
N SER A 25 -12.52 11.82 -0.53
CA SER A 25 -13.93 11.43 -0.71
C SER A 25 -14.63 12.18 -1.84
N GLN A 26 -14.09 13.32 -2.28
CA GLN A 26 -14.63 14.15 -3.35
C GLN A 26 -13.99 13.88 -4.71
N SER A 27 -13.08 12.91 -4.80
CA SER A 27 -12.47 12.52 -6.07
C SER A 27 -13.54 11.97 -7.03
N THR A 28 -13.63 12.53 -8.23
CA THR A 28 -14.52 12.09 -9.30
C THR A 28 -13.92 10.94 -10.14
N SER A 29 -12.77 10.41 -9.71
CA SER A 29 -12.08 9.34 -10.42
C SER A 29 -12.80 8.00 -10.24
N GLU A 30 -12.67 7.13 -11.24
CA GLU A 30 -13.20 5.77 -11.18
C GLU A 30 -12.72 5.02 -9.94
N LEU A 31 -13.57 4.14 -9.39
CA LEU A 31 -13.29 3.41 -8.15
C LEU A 31 -11.94 2.67 -8.17
N PRO A 32 -11.52 1.98 -9.25
CA PRO A 32 -10.21 1.33 -9.30
C PRO A 32 -9.03 2.30 -9.17
N VAL A 33 -9.15 3.51 -9.74
CA VAL A 33 -8.12 4.55 -9.66
C VAL A 33 -8.02 5.09 -8.23
N ARG A 34 -9.18 5.33 -7.59
CA ARG A 34 -9.25 5.73 -6.18
C ARG A 34 -8.67 4.65 -5.26
N ALA A 35 -9.00 3.39 -5.51
CA ALA A 35 -8.45 2.25 -4.75
C ALA A 35 -6.92 2.18 -4.88
N ALA A 36 -6.37 2.32 -6.08
CA ALA A 36 -4.93 2.36 -6.29
C ALA A 36 -4.26 3.55 -5.58
N ALA A 37 -4.87 4.73 -5.64
CA ALA A 37 -4.36 5.93 -4.97
C ALA A 37 -4.30 5.75 -3.44
N HIS A 38 -5.38 5.22 -2.86
CA HIS A 38 -5.47 4.99 -1.43
C HIS A 38 -4.61 3.81 -0.95
N LEU A 39 -4.43 2.77 -1.77
CA LEU A 39 -3.46 1.70 -1.51
C LEU A 39 -2.03 2.25 -1.45
N ALA A 40 -1.63 3.04 -2.45
CA ALA A 40 -0.31 3.67 -2.45
C ALA A 40 -0.14 4.63 -1.26
N TYR A 41 -1.19 5.38 -0.90
CA TYR A 41 -1.19 6.22 0.30
C TYR A 41 -1.05 5.43 1.59
N ALA A 42 -1.70 4.28 1.72
CA ALA A 42 -1.58 3.44 2.92
C ALA A 42 -0.14 2.96 3.16
N LEU A 43 0.64 2.75 2.09
CA LEU A 43 1.98 2.18 2.15
C LEU A 43 3.13 3.21 2.06
N HIS A 44 2.85 4.46 1.69
CA HIS A 44 3.92 5.42 1.34
C HIS A 44 4.87 5.77 2.48
N ASN A 45 4.40 5.82 3.73
CA ASN A 45 5.27 6.07 4.88
C ASN A 45 6.28 4.95 5.06
N GLU A 46 5.83 3.69 4.91
CA GLU A 46 6.74 2.55 5.03
C GLU A 46 7.69 2.45 3.84
N ALA A 47 7.23 2.86 2.65
CA ALA A 47 8.10 3.00 1.50
C ALA A 47 9.20 4.05 1.74
N ASP A 48 8.88 5.23 2.30
CA ASP A 48 9.86 6.25 2.66
C ASP A 48 10.87 5.73 3.71
N ASN A 49 10.36 5.05 4.76
CA ASN A 49 11.20 4.41 5.77
C ASN A 49 12.20 3.44 5.12
N VAL A 50 11.75 2.59 4.20
CA VAL A 50 12.62 1.64 3.50
C VAL A 50 13.70 2.33 2.69
N LEU A 51 13.36 3.41 1.99
CA LEU A 51 14.32 4.17 1.19
C LEU A 51 15.38 4.86 2.05
N ARG A 52 15.00 5.32 3.24
CA ARG A 52 15.87 5.95 4.24
C ARG A 52 16.70 4.95 5.06
N GLY A 53 16.39 3.66 4.94
CA GLY A 53 17.02 2.61 5.73
C GLY A 53 16.51 2.54 7.17
N GLU A 54 15.32 3.09 7.42
CA GLU A 54 14.60 3.04 8.69
C GLU A 54 13.75 1.76 8.78
N SER A 55 13.10 1.52 9.92
CA SER A 55 12.28 0.31 10.13
C SER A 55 10.95 0.37 9.37
N PHE A 56 10.54 -0.77 8.79
CA PHE A 56 9.22 -0.96 8.21
C PHE A 56 8.25 -1.55 9.25
N ASP A 57 7.14 -0.86 9.54
CA ASP A 57 6.11 -1.34 10.47
C ASP A 57 4.99 -2.07 9.71
N ALA A 58 5.15 -3.38 9.58
CA ALA A 58 4.18 -4.22 8.87
C ALA A 58 2.77 -4.24 9.52
N PRO A 59 2.62 -4.40 10.86
CA PRO A 59 1.32 -4.28 11.50
C PRO A 59 0.59 -2.96 11.18
N GLN A 60 1.29 -1.83 11.25
CA GLN A 60 0.70 -0.52 10.95
C GLN A 60 0.33 -0.37 9.47
N ALA A 61 1.17 -0.87 8.56
CA ALA A 61 0.85 -0.90 7.13
C ALA A 61 -0.43 -1.69 6.87
N VAL A 62 -0.56 -2.87 7.47
CA VAL A 62 -1.75 -3.71 7.35
C VAL A 62 -2.96 -3.00 7.92
N GLU A 63 -2.88 -2.37 9.09
CA GLU A 63 -4.00 -1.60 9.66
C GLU A 63 -4.51 -0.51 8.71
N ARG A 64 -3.59 0.22 8.05
CA ARG A 64 -3.94 1.24 7.05
C ARG A 64 -4.65 0.63 5.83
N LEU A 65 -4.25 -0.56 5.37
CA LEU A 65 -4.99 -1.26 4.31
C LEU A 65 -6.45 -1.51 4.74
N GLY A 66 -6.68 -1.91 6.00
CA GLY A 66 -8.03 -2.13 6.50
C GLY A 66 -8.90 -0.88 6.55
N ALA A 67 -8.27 0.28 6.78
CA ALA A 67 -8.97 1.57 6.68
C ALA A 67 -9.38 1.87 5.22
N VAL A 68 -8.54 1.54 4.24
CA VAL A 68 -8.88 1.67 2.81
C VAL A 68 -10.02 0.72 2.44
N ASP A 69 -9.95 -0.54 2.89
CA ASP A 69 -10.98 -1.55 2.65
C ASP A 69 -12.35 -1.09 3.15
N ARG A 70 -12.43 -0.58 4.39
CA ARG A 70 -13.67 -0.01 4.94
C ARG A 70 -14.17 1.22 4.15
N MET A 71 -13.26 2.05 3.66
CA MET A 71 -13.61 3.29 2.98
C MET A 71 -14.11 3.07 1.55
N LEU A 72 -13.56 2.10 0.82
CA LEU A 72 -13.81 1.90 -0.60
C LEU A 72 -14.49 0.57 -0.94
N GLY A 73 -14.74 -0.29 0.05
CA GLY A 73 -15.27 -1.63 -0.17
C GLY A 73 -14.28 -2.56 -0.88
N THR A 74 -12.97 -2.34 -0.69
CA THR A 74 -11.91 -3.22 -1.20
C THR A 74 -11.60 -4.36 -0.22
N ASP A 75 -10.70 -5.26 -0.62
CA ASP A 75 -10.32 -6.47 0.12
C ASP A 75 -8.79 -6.67 0.20
N PHE A 76 -8.02 -5.57 0.27
CA PHE A 76 -6.56 -5.61 0.24
C PHE A 76 -5.96 -6.39 1.42
N GLN A 77 -6.46 -6.21 2.65
CA GLN A 77 -5.97 -6.96 3.81
C GLN A 77 -6.15 -8.47 3.61
N ASP A 78 -7.34 -8.89 3.20
CA ASP A 78 -7.67 -10.31 3.02
C ASP A 78 -6.85 -10.94 1.90
N ARG A 79 -6.66 -10.22 0.79
CA ARG A 79 -5.82 -10.68 -0.33
C ARG A 79 -4.35 -10.78 0.08
N PHE A 80 -3.85 -9.84 0.87
CA PHE A 80 -2.49 -9.90 1.42
C PHE A 80 -2.33 -11.10 2.38
N ALA A 81 -3.29 -11.32 3.29
CA ALA A 81 -3.27 -12.44 4.21
C ALA A 81 -3.26 -13.78 3.47
N LYS A 82 -4.11 -13.94 2.43
CA LYS A 82 -4.13 -15.14 1.59
C LYS A 82 -2.80 -15.36 0.88
N ALA A 83 -2.27 -14.33 0.23
CA ALA A 83 -1.01 -14.41 -0.51
C ALA A 83 0.18 -14.78 0.40
N SER A 84 0.22 -14.25 1.62
CA SER A 84 1.29 -14.52 2.60
C SER A 84 1.13 -15.86 3.34
N SER A 85 -0.10 -16.38 3.46
CA SER A 85 -0.36 -17.73 4.00
C SER A 85 -0.03 -18.87 3.02
N SER A 86 0.20 -18.56 1.74
CA SER A 86 0.47 -19.56 0.69
C SER A 86 1.89 -20.13 0.72
N ASP A 87 2.77 -19.64 1.61
CA ASP A 87 4.13 -20.15 1.80
C ASP A 87 4.19 -21.43 2.66
N GLY A 88 3.05 -22.03 3.01
CA GLY A 88 2.97 -23.33 3.68
C GLY A 88 3.07 -24.52 2.71
N LEU A 89 4.23 -24.71 2.09
CA LEU A 89 4.57 -25.97 1.41
C LEU A 89 5.91 -26.51 1.93
N THR A 90 5.91 -27.01 3.16
CA THR A 90 6.82 -28.05 3.67
C THR A 90 6.10 -28.91 4.69
#